data_AF-A0A832H240-F1
#
_entry.id   AF-A0A832H240-F1
#
_cell.length_a   1.000
_cell.length_b   1.000
_cell.length_c   1.000
_cell.angle_alpha   90.00
_cell.angle_beta   90.00
_cell.angle_gamma   90.00
#
_symmetry.space_group_name_H-M   'P 1'
#
loop_
_entity.id
_entity.type
_entity.pdbx_description
1 polymer ?
#
loop_
_entity_poly.entity_id
_entity_poly.type
_entity_poly.pdbx_seq_one_letter_code
_entity_poly.pdbx_strand_id
1 'polypeptide(L)' 'MNTQRLQTDVLVIGGGTAGTMAGIKAKQANPEGDVLILEKANIRRSGAIAMGMDGV' A
#
# COMPACT_ATOMS: atom_id res chain seq x y z
N MET A 1 2.73 1.96 25.85
CA MET A 1 2.26 1.93 24.45
C MET A 1 2.39 3.36 23.92
N ASN A 2 3.22 3.59 22.90
CA ASN A 2 3.37 4.93 22.32
C ASN A 2 2.43 5.04 21.11
N THR A 3 1.60 6.08 21.09
CA THR A 3 0.61 6.30 20.02
C THR A 3 1.20 7.26 18.99
N GLN A 4 1.32 6.83 17.74
CA GLN A 4 1.64 7.71 16.62
C GLN A 4 0.34 8.13 15.92
N ARG A 5 0.23 9.41 15.59
CA ARG A 5 -0.87 9.97 14.80
C ARG A 5 -0.31 10.37 13.44
N LEU A 6 -0.84 9.79 12.37
CA LEU A 6 -0.49 10.10 10.99
C LEU A 6 -1.75 10.61 10.29
N GLN A 7 -1.60 11.66 9.49
CA GLN A 7 -2.66 12.24 8.67
C GLN A 7 -2.31 12.03 7.20
N THR A 8 -3.32 11.76 6.38
CA THR A 8 -3.18 11.52 4.93
C THR A 8 -4.54 11.81 4.29
N ASP A 9 -4.56 12.13 2.99
CA ASP A 9 -5.82 12.29 2.26
C ASP A 9 -6.44 10.93 1.90
N VAL A 10 -5.59 9.96 1.54
CA VAL A 10 -5.98 8.58 1.22
C VAL A 10 -5.17 7.57 2.01
N LEU A 11 -5.86 6.75 2.80
CA LEU A 11 -5.26 5.61 3.51
C LEU A 11 -5.60 4.29 2.82
N VAL A 12 -4.58 3.52 2.45
CA VAL A 12 -4.70 2.15 1.95
C VAL A 12 -4.22 1.17 3.02
N ILE A 13 -5.06 0.18 3.36
CA ILE A 13 -4.72 -0.88 4.32
C ILE A 13 -4.47 -2.17 3.55
N GLY A 14 -3.22 -2.63 3.57
CA GLY A 14 -2.69 -3.76 2.81
C GLY A 14 -1.86 -3.30 1.62
N GLY A 15 -0.60 -3.74 1.55
CA GLY A 15 0.39 -3.43 0.51
C GLY A 15 0.57 -4.54 -0.54
N GLY A 16 -0.37 -5.46 -0.67
CA GLY A 16 -0.40 -6.43 -1.78
C GLY A 16 -0.73 -5.77 -3.13
N THR A 17 -0.90 -6.59 -4.17
CA THR A 17 -1.11 -6.11 -5.56
C THR A 17 -2.22 -5.07 -5.69
N ALA A 18 -3.39 -5.32 -5.08
CA ALA A 18 -4.50 -4.38 -5.14
C ALA A 18 -4.20 -3.07 -4.39
N GLY A 19 -3.55 -3.15 -3.24
CA GLY A 19 -3.26 -1.98 -2.41
C GLY A 19 -2.20 -1.06 -2.99
N THR A 20 -1.12 -1.62 -3.54
CA THR A 20 -0.11 -0.81 -4.26
C THR A 20 -0.70 -0.16 -5.50
N MET A 21 -1.53 -0.88 -6.26
CA MET A 21 -2.23 -0.30 -7.41
C MET A 21 -3.21 0.80 -7.00
N ALA A 22 -3.93 0.63 -5.89
CA ALA A 22 -4.79 1.68 -5.34
C ALA A 22 -3.99 2.93 -4.98
N GLY A 23 -2.85 2.79 -4.31
CA GLY A 23 -1.98 3.92 -3.97
C GLY A 23 -1.41 4.64 -5.20
N ILE A 24 -0.97 3.88 -6.22
CA ILE A 24 -0.51 4.43 -7.50
C ILE A 24 -1.65 5.22 -8.17
N LYS A 25 -2.85 4.65 -8.23
CA LYS A 25 -4.01 5.30 -8.86
C LYS A 25 -4.46 6.54 -8.10
N ALA A 26 -4.43 6.52 -6.77
CA ALA A 26 -4.71 7.69 -5.94
C ALA A 26 -3.74 8.84 -6.25
N LYS A 27 -2.42 8.55 -6.31
CA LYS A 27 -1.40 9.57 -6.61
C LYS A 27 -1.45 10.06 -8.07
N GLN A 28 -1.88 9.22 -9.01
CA GLN A 28 -2.12 9.64 -10.40
C GLN A 28 -3.32 10.60 -10.50
N ALA A 29 -4.40 10.33 -9.76
CA ALA A 29 -5.61 11.15 -9.77
C ALA A 29 -5.40 12.50 -9.05
N ASN A 30 -4.57 12.51 -8.00
CA ASN A 30 -4.18 13.73 -7.29
C ASN A 30 -2.68 13.69 -6.96
N PRO A 31 -1.82 14.25 -7.84
CA PRO A 31 -0.37 14.28 -7.62
C PRO A 31 0.07 15.01 -6.36
N GLU A 32 -0.71 16.00 -5.90
CA GLU A 32 -0.39 16.78 -4.69
C GLU A 32 -0.91 16.11 -3.41
N GLY A 33 -1.84 15.15 -3.51
CA GLY A 33 -2.46 14.51 -2.35
C GLY A 33 -1.54 13.50 -1.64
N ASP A 34 -1.65 13.44 -0.32
CA ASP A 34 -0.89 12.49 0.50
C ASP A 34 -1.58 11.12 0.53
N VAL A 35 -0.81 10.09 0.15
CA VAL A 35 -1.26 8.69 0.12
C VAL A 35 -0.40 7.85 1.05
N LEU A 36 -1.01 7.27 2.08
CA LEU A 36 -0.36 6.37 3.02
C LEU A 36 -0.79 4.93 2.75
N ILE A 37 0.19 4.03 2.54
CA ILE A 37 -0.04 2.58 2.47
C ILE A 37 0.47 1.96 3.77
N LEU A 38 -0.43 1.32 4.51
CA LEU A 38 -0.09 0.55 5.71
C LEU A 38 -0.08 -0.94 5.38
N GLU A 39 1.06 -1.59 5.61
CA GLU A 39 1.24 -3.03 5.45
C GLU A 39 1.83 -3.59 6.74
N LYS A 40 1.30 -4.73 7.20
CA LYS A 40 1.78 -5.41 8.40
C LYS A 40 3.16 -6.04 8.17
N ALA A 41 3.38 -6.55 6.95
CA ALA A 41 4.63 -7.19 6.54
C ALA A 41 5.56 -6.22 5.79
N ASN A 42 6.65 -6.73 5.22
CA ASN A 42 7.47 -5.95 4.29
C ASN A 42 6.84 -5.99 2.90
N ILE A 43 6.50 -4.82 2.36
CA ILE A 43 5.77 -4.69 1.09
C ILE A 43 6.47 -5.37 -0.11
N ARG A 44 7.80 -5.55 -0.05
CA ARG A 44 8.56 -6.22 -1.12
C ARG A 44 8.19 -7.71 -1.28
N ARG A 45 7.67 -8.34 -0.22
CA ARG A 45 7.38 -9.79 -0.16
C ARG A 45 6.07 -10.09 0.60
N SER A 46 5.17 -9.12 0.75
CA SER A 46 3.89 -9.31 1.42
C SER A 46 2.82 -9.86 0.47
N GLY A 47 1.80 -10.52 1.02
CA GLY A 47 0.61 -10.93 0.27
C GLY A 47 0.78 -12.20 -0.58
N ALA A 48 -0.14 -12.42 -1.51
CA ALA A 48 -0.30 -13.69 -2.22
C ALA A 48 0.83 -14.04 -3.20
N ILE A 49 1.55 -13.04 -3.72
CA ILE A 49 2.62 -13.21 -4.72
C ILE A 49 4.02 -13.02 -4.12
N ALA A 50 4.18 -13.31 -2.82
CA ALA A 50 5.43 -13.11 -2.09
C ALA A 50 6.62 -13.82 -2.75
N MET A 51 6.43 -15.04 -3.23
CA MET A 51 7.47 -15.85 -3.89
C MET A 51 7.56 -15.61 -5.41
N GLY A 52 6.77 -14.68 -5.94
CA GLY A 52 6.49 -14.58 -7.37
C GLY A 52 5.20 -15.31 -7.73
N MET A 53 4.91 -15.34 -9.01
CA MET A 53 3.81 -16.10 -9.58
C MET A 53 4.45 -17.10 -10.53
N ASP A 54 4.44 -18.38 -10.17
CA ASP A 54 4.80 -19.49 -11.06
C ASP A 54 3.66 -19.62 -12.07
N GLY A 55 3.60 -18.68 -13.00
CA GLY A 55 2.53 -18.58 -13.98
C GLY A 55 2.44 -19.87 -14.79
N VAL A 56 1.38 -20.65 -14.54
CA VAL A 56 0.71 -21.44 -15.59
C VAL A 56 0.24 -20.52 -16.70
#